data_AF-A0A351H6L2-F1
#
_entry.id   AF-A0A351H6L2-F1
#
_cell.length_a   1.000
_cell.length_b   1.000
_cell.length_c   1.000
_cell.angle_alpha   90.00
_cell.angle_beta   90.00
_cell.angle_gamma   90.00
#
_symmetry.space_group_name_H-M   'P 1'
#
loop_
_entity.id
_entity.type
_entity.pdbx_description
1 polymer ?
#
loop_
_entity_poly.entity_id
_entity_poly.type
_entity_poly.pdbx_seq_one_letter_code
_entity_poly.pdbx_strand_id
1 'polypeptide(L)'
;MPPKPKFTKEEIVHTALEIVSQKGAEALTAKELGDALGTSARPIFTVFCSMKEVQEEVRAAAMRRFEGFVKQKLPDMPLFKQVGMQMVLFGVREPKLYQLLFMQENRNAVSFDDVFGELGPTAEACITLIR
;
A
#
# COMPACT_ATOMS: atom_id res chain seq x y z
N MET A 1 29.75 -17.47 9.20
CA MET A 1 28.77 -16.37 9.13
C MET A 1 27.74 -16.70 8.08
N PRO A 2 26.45 -16.39 8.29
CA PRO A 2 25.48 -16.44 7.21
C PRO A 2 25.91 -15.50 6.07
N PRO A 3 25.63 -15.87 4.81
CA PRO A 3 26.01 -15.06 3.65
C PRO A 3 25.34 -13.68 3.72
N LYS A 4 26.07 -12.63 3.33
CA LYS A 4 25.50 -11.28 3.24
C LYS A 4 24.38 -11.29 2.20
N PRO A 5 23.22 -10.65 2.49
CA PRO A 5 22.14 -10.52 1.51
C PRO A 5 22.65 -9.84 0.23
N LYS A 6 22.23 -10.35 -0.93
CA LYS A 6 22.59 -9.80 -2.23
C LYS A 6 21.91 -8.44 -2.49
N PHE A 7 20.71 -8.26 -1.93
CA PHE A 7 19.88 -7.06 -2.07
C PHE A 7 19.49 -6.55 -0.70
N THR A 8 19.27 -5.25 -0.58
CA THR A 8 18.70 -4.68 0.65
C THR A 8 17.19 -4.90 0.69
N LYS A 9 16.60 -4.69 1.87
CA LYS A 9 15.14 -4.75 2.04
C LYS A 9 14.44 -3.73 1.14
N GLU A 10 14.99 -2.52 1.05
CA GLU A 10 14.45 -1.41 0.28
C GLU A 10 14.47 -1.69 -1.23
N GLU A 11 15.54 -2.28 -1.76
CA GLU A 11 15.65 -2.65 -3.17
C GLU A 11 14.60 -3.69 -3.56
N ILE A 12 14.41 -4.71 -2.72
CA ILE A 12 13.41 -5.75 -2.94
C ILE A 12 12.01 -5.14 -2.90
N VAL A 13 11.71 -4.32 -1.89
CA VAL A 13 10.39 -3.68 -1.72
C VAL A 13 10.11 -2.72 -2.88
N HIS A 14 11.09 -1.93 -3.31
CA HIS A 14 10.93 -1.03 -4.44
C HIS A 14 10.62 -1.80 -5.73
N THR A 15 11.40 -2.85 -6.04
CA THR A 15 11.17 -3.69 -7.22
C THR A 15 9.80 -4.36 -7.18
N ALA A 16 9.41 -4.89 -6.01
CA ALA A 16 8.11 -5.49 -5.80
C ALA A 16 6.96 -4.47 -5.96
N LEU A 17 7.13 -3.24 -5.46
CA LEU A 17 6.15 -2.17 -5.62
C LEU A 17 5.93 -1.83 -7.10
N GLU A 18 7.00 -1.75 -7.89
CA GLU A 18 6.90 -1.46 -9.33
C GLU A 18 6.20 -2.61 -10.09
N ILE A 19 6.45 -3.88 -9.74
CA ILE A 19 5.70 -5.02 -10.28
C ILE A 19 4.20 -4.85 -9.99
N VAL A 20 3.84 -4.52 -8.75
CA VAL A 20 2.43 -4.39 -8.35
C VAL A 20 1.77 -3.17 -9.00
N SER A 21 2.47 -2.03 -9.10
CA SER A 21 1.96 -0.83 -9.79
C SER A 21 1.63 -1.12 -11.27
N GLN A 22 2.48 -1.90 -11.95
CA GLN A 22 2.31 -2.19 -13.38
C GLN A 22 1.36 -3.35 -13.66
N LYS A 23 1.46 -4.44 -12.89
CA LYS A 23 0.82 -5.74 -13.19
C LYS A 23 -0.27 -6.13 -12.19
N GLY A 24 -0.31 -5.52 -11.01
CA GLY A 24 -1.24 -5.84 -9.93
C GLY A 24 -0.65 -6.81 -8.89
N ALA A 25 -1.35 -6.93 -7.75
CA ALA A 25 -0.86 -7.67 -6.58
C ALA A 25 -0.64 -9.17 -6.86
N GLU A 26 -1.50 -9.78 -7.68
CA GLU A 26 -1.42 -11.20 -8.04
C GLU A 26 -0.15 -11.55 -8.84
N ALA A 27 0.46 -10.57 -9.51
CA ALA A 27 1.71 -10.77 -10.25
C ALA A 27 2.93 -10.88 -9.32
N LEU A 28 2.82 -10.43 -8.07
CA LEU A 28 3.92 -10.44 -7.11
C LEU A 28 4.16 -11.85 -6.57
N THR A 29 4.92 -12.62 -7.33
CA THR A 29 5.40 -13.95 -6.94
C THR A 29 6.90 -13.93 -6.67
N ALA A 30 7.40 -14.91 -5.92
CA ALA A 30 8.84 -15.03 -5.67
C ALA A 30 9.66 -15.19 -6.96
N LYS A 31 9.07 -15.84 -7.98
CA LYS A 31 9.66 -15.98 -9.30
C LYS A 31 9.72 -14.65 -10.03
N GLU A 32 8.59 -13.97 -10.17
CA GLU A 32 8.51 -12.67 -10.87
C GLU A 32 9.44 -11.64 -10.23
N LEU A 33 9.48 -11.59 -8.89
CA LEU A 33 10.38 -10.71 -8.15
C LEU A 33 11.85 -11.10 -8.33
N GLY A 34 12.17 -12.39 -8.36
CA GLY A 34 13.51 -12.87 -8.66
C GLY A 34 13.95 -12.46 -10.08
N ASP A 35 13.08 -12.70 -11.06
CA ASP A 35 13.31 -12.36 -12.47
C ASP A 35 13.53 -10.84 -12.64
N ALA A 36 12.71 -10.01 -11.99
CA ALA A 36 12.87 -8.55 -11.99
C ALA A 36 14.16 -8.06 -11.32
N LEU A 37 14.66 -8.79 -10.31
CA LEU A 37 15.95 -8.54 -9.65
C LEU A 37 17.14 -9.19 -10.39
N GLY A 38 16.91 -9.90 -11.50
CA GLY A 38 17.96 -10.61 -12.25
C GLY A 38 18.58 -11.76 -11.46
N THR A 39 17.79 -12.50 -10.69
CA THR A 39 18.24 -13.60 -9.83
C THR A 39 17.21 -14.72 -9.71
N SER A 40 17.59 -15.86 -9.14
CA SER A 40 16.59 -16.80 -8.61
C SER A 40 15.83 -16.19 -7.42
N ALA A 41 14.73 -16.81 -7.01
CA ALA A 41 13.94 -16.36 -5.86
C ALA A 41 14.69 -16.46 -4.50
N ARG A 42 15.77 -17.26 -4.43
CA ARG A 42 16.43 -17.61 -3.17
C ARG A 42 16.98 -16.41 -2.37
N PRO A 43 17.59 -15.37 -2.98
CA PRO A 43 18.08 -14.21 -2.25
C PRO A 43 16.99 -13.37 -1.60
N ILE A 44 15.75 -13.39 -2.11
CA ILE A 44 14.62 -12.68 -1.49
C ILE A 44 14.40 -13.23 -0.06
N PHE A 45 14.45 -14.57 0.07
CA PHE A 45 14.26 -15.27 1.34
C PHE A 45 15.48 -15.21 2.28
N THR A 46 16.56 -14.54 1.88
CA THR A 46 17.64 -14.19 2.82
C THR A 46 17.35 -12.92 3.60
N VAL A 47 16.35 -12.14 3.15
CA VAL A 47 15.91 -10.89 3.77
C VAL A 47 14.50 -11.04 4.37
N PHE A 48 13.62 -11.76 3.67
CA PHE A 48 12.22 -11.96 4.06
C PHE A 48 11.95 -13.40 4.49
N CYS A 49 11.10 -13.57 5.50
CA CYS A 49 10.65 -14.88 5.96
C CYS A 49 9.64 -15.51 4.99
N SER A 50 8.87 -14.70 4.25
CA SER A 50 7.84 -15.19 3.33
C SER A 50 7.41 -14.15 2.30
N MET A 51 6.68 -14.58 1.26
CA MET A 51 6.03 -13.65 0.33
C MET A 51 4.94 -12.81 0.99
N LYS A 52 4.33 -13.28 2.09
CA LYS A 52 3.36 -12.49 2.85
C LYS A 52 4.02 -11.25 3.45
N GLU A 53 5.21 -11.41 4.03
CA GLU A 53 5.98 -10.27 4.57
C GLU A 53 6.36 -9.27 3.46
N VAL A 54 6.73 -9.77 2.26
CA VAL A 54 6.98 -8.91 1.10
C VAL A 54 5.71 -8.13 0.72
N GLN A 55 4.55 -8.79 0.67
CA GLN A 55 3.27 -8.14 0.34
C GLN A 55 2.88 -7.07 1.37
N GLU A 56 3.11 -7.32 2.67
CA GLU A 56 2.86 -6.34 3.74
C GLU A 56 3.75 -5.10 3.59
N GLU A 57 5.05 -5.29 3.33
CA GLU A 57 5.98 -4.19 3.09
C GLU A 57 5.68 -3.42 1.79
N VAL A 58 5.22 -4.11 0.74
CA VAL A 58 4.76 -3.47 -0.49
C VAL A 58 3.49 -2.66 -0.24
N ARG A 59 2.55 -3.16 0.57
CA ARG A 59 1.35 -2.41 0.98
C ARG A 59 1.74 -1.14 1.75
N ALA A 60 2.69 -1.24 2.67
CA ALA A 60 3.22 -0.09 3.40
C ALA A 60 3.94 0.91 2.47
N ALA A 61 4.71 0.43 1.50
CA ALA A 61 5.35 1.28 0.49
C ALA A 61 4.34 1.97 -0.45
N ALA A 62 3.28 1.27 -0.84
CA ALA A 62 2.18 1.83 -1.61
C ALA A 62 1.44 2.92 -0.83
N MET A 63 1.21 2.73 0.48
CA MET A 63 0.62 3.76 1.34
C MET A 63 1.50 5.01 1.40
N ARG A 64 2.83 4.86 1.58
CA ARG A 64 3.77 5.99 1.52
C ARG A 64 3.74 6.71 0.16
N ARG A 65 3.57 5.97 -0.95
CA ARG A 65 3.39 6.56 -2.29
C ARG A 65 2.09 7.35 -2.41
N PHE A 66 1.01 6.87 -1.79
CA PHE A 66 -0.27 7.60 -1.70
C PHE A 66 -0.15 8.86 -0.82
N GLU A 67 0.49 8.78 0.35
CA GLU A 67 0.76 9.92 1.22
C GLU A 67 1.68 10.96 0.54
N GLY A 68 2.59 10.52 -0.33
CA GLY A 68 3.40 11.40 -1.18
C GLY A 68 2.62 12.13 -2.28
N PHE A 69 1.38 11.70 -2.57
CA PHE A 69 0.51 12.31 -3.58
C PHE A 69 -0.16 13.62 -3.14
N VAL A 70 0.26 14.16 -1.99
CA VAL A 70 -0.22 15.44 -1.47
C VAL A 70 -0.02 16.55 -2.50
N LYS A 71 -1.13 16.96 -3.12
CA LYS A 71 -1.23 18.27 -3.76
C LYS A 71 -1.17 19.33 -2.66
N GLN A 72 -0.52 20.47 -2.97
CA GLN A 72 -0.51 21.66 -2.10
C GLN A 72 -1.83 21.80 -1.37
N LYS A 73 -1.77 21.86 -0.03
CA LYS A 73 -2.94 22.12 0.79
C LYS A 73 -3.55 23.43 0.30
N LEU A 74 -4.76 23.36 -0.22
CA LEU A 74 -5.53 24.53 -0.63
C LEU A 74 -6.18 25.05 0.66
N PRO A 75 -5.74 26.19 1.22
CA PRO A 75 -6.16 26.65 2.54
C PRO A 75 -7.68 26.77 2.66
N ASP A 76 -8.35 27.12 1.56
CA ASP A 76 -9.79 27.38 1.49
C ASP A 76 -10.62 26.13 1.12
N MET A 77 -9.99 24.97 0.94
CA MET A 77 -10.69 23.74 0.59
C MET A 77 -10.91 22.86 1.84
N PRO A 78 -12.12 22.36 2.10
CA PRO A 78 -12.34 21.41 3.18
C PRO A 78 -11.43 20.18 3.06
N LEU A 79 -10.83 19.75 4.18
CA LEU A 79 -9.87 18.65 4.20
C LEU A 79 -10.43 17.38 3.57
N PHE A 80 -11.69 17.05 3.84
CA PHE A 80 -12.39 15.90 3.25
C PHE A 80 -12.37 15.93 1.72
N LYS A 81 -12.64 17.10 1.12
CA LYS A 81 -12.61 17.28 -0.33
C LYS A 81 -11.18 17.14 -0.88
N GLN A 82 -10.18 17.66 -0.17
CA GLN A 82 -8.78 17.51 -0.57
C GLN A 82 -8.35 16.05 -0.61
N VAL A 83 -8.66 15.29 0.45
CA VAL A 83 -8.36 13.85 0.54
C VAL A 83 -9.11 13.07 -0.54
N GLY A 84 -10.41 13.32 -0.73
CA GLY A 84 -11.19 12.66 -1.78
C GLY A 84 -10.64 12.91 -3.18
N MET A 85 -10.22 14.14 -3.49
CA MET A 85 -9.57 14.47 -4.77
C MET A 85 -8.22 13.77 -4.95
N GLN A 86 -7.43 13.62 -3.87
CA GLN A 86 -6.18 12.85 -3.90
C GLN A 86 -6.44 11.37 -4.17
N MET A 87 -7.44 10.78 -3.51
CA MET A 87 -7.85 9.39 -3.75
C MET A 87 -8.26 9.17 -5.21
N VAL A 88 -9.09 10.05 -5.77
CA VAL A 88 -9.50 9.98 -7.19
C VAL A 88 -8.29 10.08 -8.12
N LEU A 89 -7.39 11.05 -7.89
CA LEU A 89 -6.20 11.22 -8.72
C LEU A 89 -5.26 10.02 -8.64
N PHE A 90 -5.09 9.45 -7.44
CA PHE A 90 -4.31 8.24 -7.23
C PHE A 90 -4.94 7.06 -7.95
N GLY A 91 -6.26 6.89 -7.89
CA GLY A 91 -6.99 5.87 -8.65
C GLY A 91 -6.81 5.98 -10.16
N VAL A 92 -6.74 7.20 -10.69
CA VAL A 92 -6.49 7.44 -12.12
C VAL A 92 -5.05 7.14 -12.51
N ARG A 93 -4.06 7.53 -11.70
CA ARG A 93 -2.64 7.43 -12.05
C ARG A 93 -2.01 6.09 -11.69
N GLU A 94 -2.46 5.47 -10.61
CA GLU A 94 -1.90 4.26 -10.01
C GLU A 94 -3.02 3.23 -9.73
N PRO A 95 -3.81 2.82 -10.75
CA PRO A 95 -5.02 2.04 -10.54
C PRO A 95 -4.80 0.71 -9.82
N LYS A 96 -3.64 0.07 -10.05
CA LYS A 96 -3.29 -1.19 -9.38
C LYS A 96 -2.92 -1.02 -7.91
N LEU A 97 -2.24 0.08 -7.56
CA LEU A 97 -1.97 0.42 -6.16
C LEU A 97 -3.24 0.89 -5.45
N TYR A 98 -4.13 1.60 -6.16
CA TYR A 98 -5.44 1.95 -5.63
C TYR A 98 -6.25 0.69 -5.30
N GLN A 99 -6.26 -0.30 -6.20
CA GLN A 99 -6.91 -1.60 -5.96
C GLN A 99 -6.32 -2.30 -4.73
N LEU A 100 -4.99 -2.36 -4.64
CA LEU A 100 -4.29 -2.95 -3.49
C LEU A 100 -4.72 -2.27 -2.17
N LEU A 101 -4.72 -0.94 -2.13
CA LEU A 101 -4.94 -0.19 -0.90
C LEU A 101 -6.42 -0.15 -0.48
N PHE A 102 -7.33 0.10 -1.42
CA PHE A 102 -8.70 0.55 -1.12
C PHE A 102 -9.82 -0.36 -1.64
N MET A 103 -9.52 -1.33 -2.50
CA MET A 103 -10.54 -2.23 -3.07
C MET A 103 -10.45 -3.67 -2.56
N GLN A 104 -9.62 -3.92 -1.55
CA GLN A 104 -9.66 -5.19 -0.83
C GLN A 104 -10.72 -5.12 0.27
N GLU A 105 -11.58 -6.13 0.35
CA GLU A 105 -12.53 -6.26 1.45
C GLU A 105 -11.78 -6.25 2.78
N ASN A 106 -12.12 -5.29 3.64
CA ASN A 106 -11.75 -5.41 5.04
C ASN A 106 -12.65 -6.48 5.66
N ARG A 107 -12.11 -7.70 5.81
CA ARG A 107 -12.85 -8.81 6.43
C ARG A 107 -13.35 -8.50 7.85
N ASN A 108 -12.78 -7.50 8.50
CA ASN A 108 -13.13 -7.07 9.84
C ASN A 108 -14.12 -5.90 9.87
N ALA A 109 -14.34 -5.22 8.74
CA ALA A 109 -15.24 -4.09 8.67
C ALA A 109 -15.99 -4.04 7.32
N VAL A 110 -17.06 -4.83 7.25
CA VAL A 110 -17.85 -5.05 6.02
C VAL A 110 -18.98 -4.02 5.90
N SER A 111 -19.40 -3.45 7.02
CA SER A 111 -20.42 -2.41 7.12
C SER A 111 -19.87 -1.15 7.79
N PHE A 112 -20.62 -0.04 7.67
CA PHE A 112 -20.30 1.18 8.42
C PHE A 112 -20.29 0.91 9.93
N ASP A 113 -21.25 0.15 10.46
CA ASP A 113 -21.33 -0.15 11.89
C ASP A 113 -20.08 -0.89 12.41
N ASP A 114 -19.49 -1.77 11.60
CA ASP A 114 -18.25 -2.45 11.96
C ASP A 114 -17.07 -1.46 12.06
N VAL A 115 -16.99 -0.51 11.13
CA VAL A 115 -15.97 0.55 11.13
C VAL A 115 -16.14 1.46 12.36
N PHE A 116 -17.37 1.83 12.72
CA PHE A 116 -17.65 2.59 13.94
C PHE A 116 -17.28 1.79 15.19
N GLY A 117 -17.56 0.48 15.21
CA GLY A 117 -17.17 -0.42 16.28
C GLY A 117 -15.65 -0.50 16.48
N GLU A 118 -14.87 -0.59 15.39
CA GLU A 118 -13.40 -0.61 15.46
C GLU A 118 -12.81 0.74 15.88
N LEU A 119 -13.34 1.86 15.37
CA LEU A 119 -12.81 3.20 15.62
C LEU A 119 -13.26 3.80 16.96
N GLY A 120 -14.35 3.27 17.52
CA GLY A 120 -14.92 3.68 18.79
C GLY A 120 -15.24 5.19 18.83
N PRO A 121 -14.95 5.88 19.95
CA PRO A 121 -15.24 7.32 20.12
C PRO A 121 -14.62 8.23 19.04
N THR A 122 -13.56 7.75 18.37
CA THR A 122 -12.88 8.48 17.30
C THR A 122 -13.79 8.71 16.10
N ALA A 123 -14.68 7.77 15.78
CA ALA A 123 -15.61 7.89 14.64
C ALA A 123 -16.61 9.04 14.85
N GLU A 124 -17.20 9.15 16.05
CA GLU A 124 -18.12 10.25 16.40
C GLU A 124 -17.43 11.61 16.37
N ALA A 125 -16.20 11.68 16.88
CA ALA A 125 -15.40 12.90 16.85
C ALA A 125 -15.12 13.34 15.41
N CYS A 126 -14.71 12.41 14.54
CA CYS A 126 -14.47 12.70 13.12
C CYS A 126 -15.72 13.20 12.39
N ILE A 127 -16.90 12.64 12.67
CA ILE A 127 -18.15 13.03 12.01
C ILE A 127 -18.63 14.40 12.47
N THR A 128 -18.47 14.69 13.76
CA THR A 128 -18.86 16.00 14.31
C THR A 128 -18.01 17.13 13.74
N LEU A 129 -16.75 16.84 13.40
CA LEU A 129 -15.82 17.77 12.75
C LEU A 129 -16.10 18.02 11.25
N ILE A 130 -17.01 17.26 10.62
CA ILE A 130 -17.42 17.43 9.21
C ILE A 130 -18.67 18.33 9.09
N ARG A 131 -19.33 18.67 10.21
CA ARG A 131 -20.49 19.58 10.23
C ARG A 131 -20.11 21.06 10.11
#